data_AF-F0HAP8-F1
#
_entry.id   AF-F0HAP8-F1
#
_cell.length_a   1.000
_cell.length_b   1.000
_cell.length_c   1.000
_cell.angle_alpha   90.00
_cell.angle_beta   90.00
_cell.angle_gamma   90.00
#
_symmetry.space_group_name_H-M   'P 1'
#
loop_
_entity.id
_entity.type
_entity.pdbx_description
1 polymer ?
#
loop_
_entity_poly.entity_id
_entity_poly.type
_entity_poly.pdbx_seq_one_letter_code
_entity_poly.pdbx_strand_id
1 'polypeptide(L)'
;MTFLQTRQAAEGFCPFEVLSIDTEKAKRISMDNVYVEAKALLKSGFRYWFDDDEIAELYRESEDFQVQIAEMELLLRCFEKPTEDNPRSSYMTTTEIITYLGLYTHYPLSLKHMGEALRKAGFEKISKRREGGSPIYVYKVRKILPCPLLNSCSSQM
;
A
#
# COMPACT_ATOMS: atom_id res chain seq x y z
N MET A 1 4.09 5.09 -22.53
CA MET A 1 4.74 6.05 -21.61
C MET A 1 4.87 5.35 -20.26
N THR A 2 6.00 4.69 -20.01
CA THR A 2 6.18 3.82 -18.84
C THR A 2 6.88 4.64 -17.76
N PHE A 3 6.12 5.12 -16.75
CA PHE A 3 6.73 5.74 -15.57
C PHE A 3 7.48 4.67 -14.78
N LEU A 4 8.72 4.99 -14.42
CA LEU A 4 9.67 4.11 -13.75
C LEU A 4 9.15 3.74 -12.34
N GLN A 5 8.52 2.57 -12.21
CA GLN A 5 8.26 1.95 -10.90
C GLN A 5 9.57 1.40 -10.33
N THR A 6 10.39 2.26 -9.73
CA THR A 6 11.40 1.80 -8.78
C THR A 6 10.71 1.57 -7.44
N ARG A 7 10.73 0.32 -6.95
CA ARG A 7 10.05 -0.14 -5.72
C ARG A 7 10.58 0.49 -4.40
N GLN A 8 11.47 1.47 -4.48
CA GLN A 8 12.00 2.26 -3.35
C GLN A 8 11.66 3.75 -3.45
N ALA A 9 10.99 4.22 -4.50
CA ALA A 9 10.68 5.64 -4.69
C ALA A 9 9.38 6.11 -4.00
N ALA A 10 8.85 5.35 -3.04
CA ALA A 10 7.70 5.79 -2.24
C ALA A 10 8.04 6.93 -1.27
N GLU A 11 9.33 7.16 -0.97
CA GLU A 11 9.80 8.24 -0.10
C GLU A 11 10.21 9.53 -0.86
N GLY A 12 10.10 9.56 -2.19
CA GLY A 12 10.57 10.70 -3.00
C GLY A 12 9.60 11.19 -4.08
N PHE A 13 8.44 10.54 -4.24
CA PHE A 13 7.40 11.00 -5.17
C PHE A 13 6.20 11.53 -4.39
N CYS A 14 5.86 12.79 -4.67
CA CYS A 14 4.64 13.46 -4.26
C CYS A 14 3.67 13.34 -5.44
N PRO A 15 2.73 12.36 -5.44
CA PRO A 15 1.71 12.31 -6.46
C PRO A 15 0.75 13.49 -6.27
N PHE A 16 0.37 14.13 -7.37
CA PHE A 16 -0.61 15.20 -7.38
C PHE A 16 -1.47 15.09 -8.63
N GLU A 17 -2.70 15.57 -8.53
CA GLU A 17 -3.62 15.61 -9.67
C GLU A 17 -3.26 16.77 -10.60
N VAL A 18 -3.16 16.50 -11.90
CA VAL A 18 -2.89 17.52 -12.92
C VAL A 18 -4.14 17.81 -13.72
N LEU A 19 -4.71 19.00 -13.53
CA LEU A 19 -5.92 19.43 -14.23
C LEU A 19 -5.68 19.74 -15.71
N SER A 20 -4.56 20.41 -16.03
CA SER A 20 -4.15 20.69 -17.41
C SER A 20 -2.65 21.00 -17.48
N ILE A 21 -2.04 20.74 -18.64
CA ILE A 21 -0.64 21.04 -18.92
C ILE A 21 -0.59 21.96 -20.14
N ASP A 22 -0.19 23.21 -19.94
CA ASP A 22 0.09 24.16 -21.03
C ASP A 22 1.60 24.22 -21.28
N THR A 23 2.07 23.46 -22.27
CA THR A 23 3.48 23.38 -22.64
C THR A 23 4.00 24.67 -23.29
N GLU A 24 3.13 25.42 -23.97
CA GLU A 24 3.54 26.63 -24.68
C GLU A 24 3.73 27.79 -23.71
N LYS A 25 2.90 27.88 -22.67
CA LYS A 25 3.13 28.79 -21.55
C LYS A 25 4.42 28.44 -20.80
N ALA A 26 4.66 27.16 -20.52
CA ALA A 26 5.86 26.73 -19.81
C ALA A 26 7.15 27.11 -20.54
N LYS A 27 7.22 26.95 -21.87
CA LYS A 27 8.39 27.32 -22.68
C LYS A 27 8.70 28.83 -22.69
N ARG A 28 7.69 29.68 -22.46
CA ARG A 28 7.84 31.15 -22.42
C ARG A 28 8.37 31.65 -21.08
N ILE A 29 8.40 30.82 -20.05
CA ILE A 29 8.91 31.19 -18.72
C ILE A 29 10.44 31.18 -18.78
N SER A 30 11.05 32.32 -18.49
CA SER A 30 12.51 32.42 -18.35
C SER A 30 12.97 31.75 -17.06
N MET A 31 13.86 30.76 -17.18
CA MET A 31 14.41 30.05 -16.03
C MET A 31 15.24 30.98 -15.12
N ASP A 32 15.91 31.98 -15.70
CA ASP A 32 16.69 32.97 -14.93
C ASP A 32 15.79 33.76 -13.98
N ASN A 33 14.58 34.13 -14.41
CA ASN A 33 13.62 34.83 -13.57
C ASN A 33 13.14 33.94 -12.41
N VAL A 34 12.89 32.66 -12.68
CA VAL A 34 12.51 31.67 -11.66
C VAL A 34 13.60 31.54 -10.59
N TYR A 35 14.87 31.47 -11.00
CA TYR A 35 15.99 31.40 -10.06
C TYR A 35 16.17 32.67 -9.24
N VAL A 36 15.97 33.85 -9.84
CA VAL A 36 16.03 35.12 -9.12
C VAL A 36 14.94 35.18 -8.04
N GLU A 37 13.71 34.78 -8.38
CA GLU A 37 12.59 34.73 -7.44
C GLU A 37 12.82 33.70 -6.32
N ALA A 38 13.22 32.48 -6.67
CA ALA A 38 13.54 31.43 -5.70
C ALA A 38 14.65 31.86 -4.73
N LYS A 39 15.69 32.55 -5.23
CA LYS A 39 16.77 33.09 -4.40
C LYS A 39 16.28 34.21 -3.48
N ALA A 40 15.35 35.05 -3.94
CA ALA A 40 14.74 36.08 -3.11
C ALA A 40 13.90 35.46 -1.98
N LEU A 41 13.07 34.46 -2.29
CA LEU A 41 12.26 33.72 -1.32
C LEU A 41 13.11 32.99 -0.27
N LEU A 42 14.21 32.36 -0.70
CA LEU A 42 15.14 31.71 0.22
C LEU A 42 15.77 32.74 1.18
N LYS A 43 16.16 33.92 0.67
CA LYS A 43 16.72 35.00 1.50
C LYS A 43 15.68 35.62 2.45
N SER A 44 14.40 35.62 2.09
CA SER A 44 13.32 36.06 2.98
C SER A 44 12.93 35.01 4.03
N GLY A 45 13.62 33.86 4.09
CA GLY A 45 13.35 32.81 5.06
C GLY A 45 12.12 31.98 4.74
N PHE A 46 11.74 31.87 3.46
CA PHE A 46 10.63 31.02 3.05
C PHE A 46 10.91 29.55 3.40
N ARG A 47 9.92 28.87 3.98
CA ARG A 47 10.01 27.47 4.37
C ARG A 47 9.88 26.59 3.13
N TYR A 48 10.95 25.88 2.78
CA TYR A 48 11.00 25.00 1.59
C TYR A 48 10.84 23.50 1.92
N TRP A 49 10.67 23.17 3.20
CA TRP A 49 10.42 21.81 3.67
C TRP A 49 9.01 21.70 4.25
N PHE A 50 8.43 20.52 4.16
CA PHE A 50 7.12 20.25 4.73
C PHE A 50 7.20 20.07 6.25
N ASP A 51 6.16 20.50 6.97
CA ASP A 51 5.93 20.09 8.35
C ASP A 51 5.17 18.75 8.46
N ASP A 52 5.07 18.21 9.67
CA ASP A 52 4.47 16.90 9.90
C ASP A 52 2.98 16.86 9.50
N ASP A 53 2.27 17.99 9.60
CA ASP A 53 0.85 18.10 9.23
C ASP A 53 0.69 18.11 7.70
N GLU A 54 1.52 18.88 6.99
CA GLU A 54 1.59 18.91 5.52
C GLU A 54 1.98 17.54 4.95
N ILE A 55 2.91 16.83 5.60
CA ILE A 55 3.29 15.46 5.23
C ILE A 55 2.10 14.50 5.42
N ALA A 56 1.36 14.62 6.52
CA ALA A 56 0.19 13.78 6.78
C ALA A 56 -0.92 14.02 5.76
N GLU A 57 -1.17 15.27 5.39
CA GLU A 57 -2.10 15.63 4.32
C GLU A 57 -1.66 15.05 2.97
N LEU A 58 -0.38 15.18 2.63
CA LEU A 58 0.16 14.60 1.40
C LEU A 58 -0.02 13.08 1.37
N TYR A 59 0.26 12.39 2.48
CA TYR A 59 0.06 10.94 2.55
C TYR A 59 -1.41 10.56 2.40
N ARG A 60 -2.33 11.34 2.98
CA ARG A 60 -3.78 11.14 2.84
C ARG A 60 -4.24 11.28 1.38
N GLU A 61 -3.78 12.30 0.66
CA GLU A 61 -4.09 12.47 -0.78
C GLU A 61 -3.42 11.38 -1.63
N SER A 62 -2.23 10.92 -1.23
CA SER A 62 -1.50 9.86 -1.92
C SER A 62 -2.16 8.48 -1.78
N GLU A 63 -3.00 8.25 -0.77
CA GLU A 63 -3.70 6.97 -0.58
C GLU A 63 -4.59 6.61 -1.77
N ASP A 64 -5.20 7.60 -2.42
CA ASP A 64 -6.07 7.42 -3.58
C ASP A 64 -5.29 6.98 -4.83
N PHE A 65 -4.01 7.32 -4.90
CA PHE A 65 -3.11 6.90 -5.97
C PHE A 65 -2.45 5.54 -5.71
N GLN A 66 -2.66 4.94 -4.52
CA GLN A 66 -2.14 3.61 -4.25
C GLN A 66 -2.94 2.54 -5.01
N VAL A 67 -2.33 2.01 -6.06
CA VAL A 67 -2.86 0.88 -6.83
C VAL A 67 -3.17 -0.29 -5.88
N GLN A 68 -4.38 -0.83 -5.96
CA GLN A 68 -4.74 -2.07 -5.29
C GLN A 68 -3.85 -3.20 -5.85
N ILE A 69 -2.94 -3.68 -5.03
CA ILE A 69 -2.02 -4.76 -5.39
C ILE A 69 -2.72 -6.12 -5.32
N ALA A 70 -2.28 -7.09 -6.12
CA ALA A 70 -2.89 -8.42 -6.20
C ALA A 70 -3.00 -9.11 -4.82
N GLU A 71 -2.03 -8.89 -3.93
CA GLU A 71 -2.07 -9.36 -2.55
C GLU A 71 -3.29 -8.86 -1.77
N MET A 72 -3.69 -7.60 -1.96
CA MET A 72 -4.85 -7.00 -1.29
C MET A 72 -6.15 -7.60 -1.82
N GLU A 73 -6.28 -7.75 -3.14
CA GLU A 73 -7.45 -8.36 -3.76
C GLU A 73 -7.64 -9.81 -3.29
N LEU A 74 -6.58 -10.61 -3.31
CA LEU A 74 -6.59 -12.00 -2.85
C LEU A 74 -6.91 -12.11 -1.36
N LEU A 75 -6.35 -11.20 -0.54
CA LEU A 75 -6.65 -11.13 0.89
C LEU A 75 -8.14 -10.89 1.12
N LEU A 76 -8.72 -9.86 0.51
CA LEU A 76 -10.15 -9.52 0.64
C LEU A 76 -11.08 -10.60 0.07
N ARG A 77 -10.61 -11.36 -0.93
CA ARG A 77 -11.38 -12.44 -1.56
C ARG A 77 -11.40 -13.73 -0.76
N CYS A 78 -10.32 -14.05 -0.05
CA CYS A 78 -10.16 -15.33 0.65
C CYS A 78 -10.30 -15.26 2.17
N PHE A 79 -10.16 -14.06 2.74
CA PHE A 79 -10.16 -13.85 4.17
C PHE A 79 -11.15 -12.78 4.59
N GLU A 80 -11.84 -13.03 5.69
CA GLU A 80 -12.71 -12.07 6.35
C GLU A 80 -12.14 -11.66 7.70
N LYS A 81 -12.52 -10.45 8.13
CA LYS A 81 -12.26 -9.98 9.49
C LYS A 81 -13.05 -10.83 10.49
N PRO A 82 -12.42 -11.27 11.57
CA PRO A 82 -13.11 -12.00 12.63
C PRO A 82 -13.96 -11.05 13.47
N THR A 83 -15.29 -11.12 13.33
CA THR A 83 -16.25 -10.44 14.24
C THR A 83 -16.34 -11.18 15.58
N GLU A 84 -16.64 -10.47 16.68
CA GLU A 84 -16.81 -11.06 18.03
C GLU A 84 -17.84 -12.21 18.07
N ASP A 85 -18.85 -12.16 17.19
CA ASP A 85 -19.93 -13.15 17.11
C ASP A 85 -19.57 -14.46 16.39
N ASN A 86 -18.36 -14.60 15.82
CA ASN A 86 -18.02 -15.72 14.94
C ASN A 86 -16.81 -16.55 15.43
N PRO A 87 -17.02 -17.78 15.95
CA PRO A 87 -15.98 -18.58 16.60
C PRO A 87 -14.98 -19.28 15.66
N ARG A 88 -15.05 -19.06 14.34
CA ARG A 88 -14.14 -19.70 13.34
C ARG A 88 -12.94 -18.82 12.97
N SER A 89 -12.40 -18.06 13.90
CA SER A 89 -11.18 -17.28 13.69
C SER A 89 -9.93 -18.12 13.92
N SER A 90 -9.02 -18.13 12.95
CA SER A 90 -7.70 -18.75 13.06
C SER A 90 -6.61 -17.70 13.20
N TYR A 91 -5.55 -18.02 13.93
CA TYR A 91 -4.35 -17.18 14.01
C TYR A 91 -3.35 -17.65 12.97
N MET A 92 -2.95 -16.76 12.06
CA MET A 92 -2.00 -17.09 11.00
C MET A 92 -0.94 -16.00 10.87
N THR A 93 0.30 -16.40 10.63
CA THR A 93 1.40 -15.51 10.25
C THR A 93 1.25 -15.04 8.80
N THR A 94 1.92 -13.95 8.42
CA THR A 94 1.94 -13.47 7.03
C THR A 94 2.43 -14.56 6.07
N THR A 95 3.41 -15.36 6.48
CA THR A 95 3.94 -16.47 5.68
C THR A 95 2.89 -17.55 5.47
N GLU A 96 2.17 -17.97 6.51
CA GLU A 96 1.11 -18.98 6.37
C GLU A 96 -0.04 -18.50 5.48
N ILE A 97 -0.36 -17.21 5.51
CA ILE A 97 -1.36 -16.60 4.62
C ILE A 97 -0.88 -16.64 3.16
N ILE A 98 0.36 -16.23 2.90
CA ILE A 98 0.95 -16.29 1.55
C ILE A 98 1.02 -17.73 1.04
N THR A 99 1.49 -18.67 1.86
CA THR A 99 1.58 -20.08 1.49
C THR A 99 0.19 -20.63 1.15
N TYR A 100 -0.83 -20.28 1.92
CA TYR A 100 -2.21 -20.69 1.63
C TYR A 100 -2.73 -20.10 0.31
N LEU A 101 -2.52 -18.81 0.06
CA LEU A 101 -2.92 -18.17 -1.20
C LEU A 101 -2.14 -18.73 -2.40
N GLY A 102 -0.85 -19.03 -2.22
CA GLY A 102 0.02 -19.63 -3.23
C GLY A 102 -0.39 -21.04 -3.67
N LEU A 103 -1.25 -21.73 -2.91
CA LEU A 103 -1.87 -22.98 -3.38
C LEU A 103 -2.92 -22.76 -4.47
N TYR A 104 -3.49 -21.55 -4.55
CA TYR A 104 -4.59 -21.20 -5.45
C TYR A 104 -4.19 -20.20 -6.55
N THR A 105 -3.01 -19.58 -6.45
CA THR A 105 -2.52 -18.63 -7.45
C THR A 105 -1.08 -18.94 -7.86
N HIS A 106 -0.78 -18.78 -9.15
CA HIS A 106 0.58 -18.83 -9.68
C HIS A 106 1.33 -17.49 -9.56
N TYR A 107 0.66 -16.45 -9.06
CA TYR A 107 1.25 -15.12 -8.90
C TYR A 107 2.24 -15.11 -7.72
N PRO A 108 3.48 -14.58 -7.89
CA PRO A 108 4.45 -14.50 -6.81
C PRO A 108 4.04 -13.42 -5.79
N LEU A 109 3.59 -13.84 -4.61
CA LEU A 109 3.19 -12.94 -3.52
C LEU A 109 4.39 -12.48 -2.70
N SER A 110 4.44 -11.20 -2.35
CA SER A 110 5.50 -10.61 -1.52
C SER A 110 5.09 -10.52 -0.05
N LEU A 111 6.00 -10.91 0.86
CA LEU A 111 5.82 -10.78 2.32
C LEU A 111 5.59 -9.32 2.75
N LYS A 112 6.31 -8.38 2.14
CA LYS A 112 6.19 -6.94 2.45
C LYS A 112 4.80 -6.43 2.06
N HIS A 113 4.39 -6.70 0.83
CA HIS A 113 3.11 -6.26 0.28
C HIS A 113 1.92 -6.91 1.00
N MET A 114 2.00 -8.20 1.33
CA MET A 114 0.95 -8.85 2.11
C MET A 114 0.84 -8.28 3.53
N GLY A 115 1.97 -7.95 4.16
CA GLY A 115 1.98 -7.29 5.47
C GLY A 115 1.32 -5.91 5.42
N GLU A 116 1.62 -5.13 4.37
CA GLU A 116 0.98 -3.84 4.12
C GLU A 116 -0.53 -3.99 3.84
N ALA A 117 -0.91 -4.98 3.04
CA ALA A 117 -2.31 -5.30 2.74
C ALA A 117 -3.09 -5.68 4.01
N LEU A 118 -2.52 -6.52 4.88
CA LEU A 118 -3.13 -6.90 6.16
C LEU A 118 -3.34 -5.69 7.09
N ARG A 119 -2.35 -4.79 7.14
CA ARG A 119 -2.44 -3.56 7.92
C ARG A 119 -3.51 -2.63 7.35
N LYS A 120 -3.51 -2.39 6.03
CA LYS A 120 -4.45 -1.48 5.36
C LYS A 120 -5.88 -2.04 5.37
N ALA A 121 -6.04 -3.35 5.25
CA ALA A 121 -7.33 -4.00 5.43
C ALA A 121 -7.79 -3.95 6.89
N GLY A 122 -6.94 -3.66 7.88
CA GLY A 122 -7.31 -3.53 9.28
C GLY A 122 -7.48 -4.87 10.01
N PHE A 123 -6.63 -5.85 9.69
CA PHE A 123 -6.55 -7.10 10.44
C PHE A 123 -5.80 -6.89 11.77
N GLU A 124 -6.29 -7.51 12.83
CA GLU A 124 -5.70 -7.40 14.17
C GLU A 124 -4.38 -8.18 14.23
N LYS A 125 -3.27 -7.48 14.49
CA LYS A 125 -1.94 -8.04 14.66
C LYS A 125 -1.68 -8.32 16.14
N ILE A 126 -1.52 -9.59 16.49
CA ILE A 126 -1.33 -10.06 17.87
C ILE A 126 0.07 -10.64 18.02
N SER A 127 0.74 -10.28 19.10
CA SER A 127 2.02 -10.91 19.49
C SER A 127 1.74 -12.14 20.33
N LYS A 128 2.04 -13.33 19.80
CA LYS A 128 1.91 -14.60 20.51
C LYS A 128 3.28 -15.13 20.87
N ARG A 129 3.52 -15.37 22.16
CA ARG A 129 4.72 -16.07 22.63
C ARG A 129 4.41 -17.56 22.69
N ARG A 130 5.28 -18.40 22.13
CA ARG A 130 5.32 -19.83 22.53
C ARG A 130 6.05 -19.92 23.87
N GLU A 131 5.68 -20.88 24.71
CA GLU A 131 6.24 -21.07 26.06
C GLU A 131 7.78 -20.94 26.06
N GLY A 132 8.30 -19.81 26.55
CA GLY A 132 9.74 -19.52 26.67
C GLY A 132 10.46 -19.01 25.41
N GLY A 133 9.78 -18.85 24.26
CA GLY A 133 10.39 -18.45 22.99
C GLY A 133 10.20 -16.98 22.60
N SER A 134 10.83 -16.58 21.48
CA SER A 134 10.66 -15.26 20.87
C SER A 134 9.19 -14.96 20.49
N PRO A 135 8.74 -13.70 20.59
CA PRO A 135 7.38 -13.33 20.19
C PRO A 135 7.18 -13.52 18.68
N ILE A 136 6.09 -14.20 18.30
CA ILE A 136 5.67 -14.38 16.91
C ILE A 136 4.46 -13.47 16.66
N TYR A 137 4.51 -12.68 15.59
CA TYR A 137 3.36 -11.88 15.19
C TYR A 137 2.41 -12.69 14.31
N VAL A 138 1.16 -12.78 14.76
CA VAL A 138 0.08 -13.49 14.08
C VAL A 138 -1.09 -12.55 13.83
N TYR A 139 -1.81 -12.78 12.74
CA TYR A 139 -3.05 -12.07 12.41
C TYR A 139 -4.24 -12.96 12.71
N LYS A 140 -5.28 -12.39 13.31
CA LYS A 140 -6.56 -13.06 13.50
C LYS A 140 -7.33 -12.98 12.17
N VAL A 141 -7.51 -14.11 11.49
CA VAL A 141 -8.13 -14.19 10.16
C VAL A 141 -9.21 -15.27 10.12
N ARG A 142 -10.27 -15.05 9.33
CA ARG A 142 -11.27 -16.09 9.02
C ARG A 142 -11.10 -16.52 7.58
N LYS A 143 -10.92 -17.82 7.33
CA LYS A 143 -10.90 -18.36 5.96
C LYS A 143 -12.33 -18.50 5.43
N ILE A 144 -12.58 -18.02 4.22
CA ILE A 144 -13.83 -18.28 3.50
C ILE A 144 -13.74 -19.69 2.90
N LEU A 145 -14.66 -20.57 3.28
CA LEU A 145 -14.73 -21.95 2.79
C LEU A 145 -16.09 -22.20 2.10
N PRO A 146 -16.12 -22.78 0.89
CA PRO A 146 -14.96 -23.13 0.05
C PRO A 146 -14.23 -21.89 -0.46
N CYS A 147 -12.91 -22.01 -0.70
CA CYS A 147 -12.09 -20.89 -1.14
C CYS A 147 -12.63 -20.36 -2.47
N PRO A 148 -12.98 -19.08 -2.59
CA PRO A 148 -13.64 -18.59 -3.81
C PRO A 148 -12.75 -18.64 -5.07
N LEU A 149 -11.44 -18.82 -4.91
CA LEU A 149 -10.47 -18.98 -5.99
C LEU A 149 -10.53 -20.36 -6.69
N LEU A 150 -11.21 -21.36 -6.09
CA LEU A 150 -11.38 -22.68 -6.71
C LEU A 150 -12.30 -22.64 -7.93
N ASN A 151 -13.27 -21.73 -7.96
CA ASN A 151 -14.31 -21.71 -9.00
C ASN A 151 -13.93 -20.90 -10.25
N SER A 152 -12.90 -20.05 -10.18
CA SER A 152 -12.46 -19.23 -11.33
C SER A 152 -11.73 -20.04 -12.41
N CYS A 153 -11.22 -21.24 -12.09
CA CYS A 153 -10.55 -22.11 -13.05
C CYS A 153 -11.46 -23.15 -13.70
N SER A 154 -12.72 -23.28 -13.28
CA SER A 154 -13.64 -24.31 -13.79
C SER A 154 -14.52 -23.86 -14.96
N SER A 155 -14.43 -22.60 -15.39
CA SER A 155 -15.29 -22.03 -16.45
C SER A 155 -14.56 -21.79 -17.77
N GLN A 156 -13.32 -22.26 -17.90
CA GLN A 156 -12.56 -22.25 -19.16
C GLN A 156 -12.01 -23.64 -19.46
N MET A 157 -12.91 -24.60 -19.66
CA MET A 157 -12.62 -25.84 -20.42
C MET A 157 -13.79 -26.12 -21.35
#